data_AF-A0A935VEP0-F1
#
_entry.id   AF-A0A935VEP0-F1
#
_cell.length_a   1.000
_cell.length_b   1.000
_cell.length_c   1.000
_cell.angle_alpha   90.00
_cell.angle_beta   90.00
_cell.angle_gamma   90.00
#
_symmetry.space_group_name_H-M   'P 1'
#
loop_
_entity.id
_entity.type
_entity.pdbx_description
1 polymer ?
#
loop_
_entity_poly.entity_id
_entity_poly.type
_entity_poly.pdbx_seq_one_letter_code
_entity_poly.pdbx_strand_id
1 'polypeptide(L)'
;MELKQSGKTGTLVVAAIIFVISALSNFSKELFVEQSGKFEIFGNFGFLLVIGLLWRWRHIGNVVSILTMLSILTILMSLIMAKSISIAFFILLIGLSIAFYLTNFSKPVNIYLNKIEG
;
A
#
# COMPACT_ATOMS: atom_id res chain seq x y z
N MET A 1 -10.12 24.10 8.97
CA MET A 1 -8.67 23.89 8.74
C MET A 1 -8.22 22.45 9.05
N GLU A 2 -8.81 21.79 10.04
CA GLU A 2 -8.41 20.47 10.55
C GLU A 2 -8.45 19.31 9.52
N LEU A 3 -9.45 19.27 8.64
CA LEU A 3 -9.57 18.22 7.61
C LEU A 3 -8.38 18.19 6.63
N LYS A 4 -7.76 19.33 6.35
CA LYS A 4 -6.62 19.44 5.42
C LYS A 4 -5.34 18.85 6.03
N GLN A 5 -5.14 19.05 7.33
CA GLN A 5 -4.01 18.51 8.07
C GLN A 5 -4.18 17.01 8.32
N SER A 6 -5.39 16.59 8.73
CA SER A 6 -5.73 15.17 8.91
C SER A 6 -5.56 14.37 7.61
N GLY A 7 -5.95 14.94 6.46
CA GLY A 7 -5.75 14.33 5.15
C GLY A 7 -4.29 14.17 4.76
N LYS A 8 -3.47 15.21 4.97
CA LYS A 8 -2.02 15.16 4.74
C LYS A 8 -1.35 14.08 5.59
N THR A 9 -1.71 13.98 6.87
CA THR A 9 -1.17 12.97 7.77
C THR A 9 -1.59 11.57 7.34
N GLY A 10 -2.86 11.36 6.97
CA GLY A 10 -3.35 10.07 6.46
C GLY A 10 -2.63 9.64 5.18
N THR A 11 -2.42 10.56 4.23
CA THR A 11 -1.63 10.29 3.01
C THR A 11 -0.18 9.95 3.32
N LEU A 12 0.44 10.62 4.29
CA LEU A 12 1.80 10.29 4.75
C LEU A 12 1.89 8.91 5.38
N VAL A 13 0.88 8.51 6.18
CA VAL A 13 0.81 7.16 6.75
C VAL A 13 0.70 6.11 5.66
N VAL A 14 -0.17 6.31 4.67
CA VAL A 14 -0.29 5.40 3.51
C VAL A 14 1.03 5.31 2.75
N ALA A 15 1.66 6.45 2.47
CA ALA A 15 2.96 6.50 1.80
C ALA A 15 4.06 5.79 2.61
N ALA A 16 4.09 5.98 3.93
CA ALA A 16 5.05 5.30 4.81
C ALA A 16 4.84 3.78 4.80
N ILE A 17 3.58 3.31 4.85
CA ILE A 17 3.26 1.88 4.77
C ILE A 17 3.74 1.30 3.43
N ILE A 18 3.40 1.93 2.30
CA ILE A 18 3.82 1.46 0.97
C ILE A 18 5.34 1.48 0.85
N PHE A 19 6.01 2.52 1.35
CA PHE A 19 7.46 2.62 1.35
C PHE A 19 8.12 1.47 2.12
N VAL A 20 7.66 1.22 3.35
CA VAL A 20 8.16 0.14 4.21
C VAL A 20 7.95 -1.21 3.51
N ILE A 21 6.77 -1.47 2.96
CA ILE A 21 6.47 -2.71 2.23
C ILE A 21 7.37 -2.87 1.00
N SER A 22 7.57 -1.80 0.22
CA SER A 22 8.41 -1.82 -0.98
C SER A 22 9.87 -2.07 -0.65
N ALA A 23 10.37 -1.44 0.42
CA ALA A 23 11.72 -1.65 0.92
C ALA A 23 11.88 -3.09 1.42
N LEU A 24 10.96 -3.58 2.26
CA LEU A 24 10.99 -4.96 2.76
C LEU A 24 10.92 -5.99 1.63
N SER A 25 10.06 -5.82 0.63
CA SER A 25 10.03 -6.71 -0.53
C SER A 25 11.32 -6.69 -1.34
N ASN A 26 12.00 -5.54 -1.46
CA ASN A 26 13.28 -5.45 -2.18
C ASN A 26 14.46 -6.04 -1.40
N PHE A 27 14.52 -5.83 -0.09
CA PHE A 27 15.59 -6.34 0.76
C PHE A 27 15.39 -7.81 1.15
N SER A 28 14.15 -8.24 1.33
CA SER A 28 13.78 -9.59 1.78
C SER A 28 13.28 -10.44 0.61
N LYS A 29 14.00 -10.40 -0.52
CA LYS A 29 13.66 -11.21 -1.70
C LYS A 29 13.52 -12.68 -1.32
N GLU A 30 14.40 -13.23 -0.50
CA GLU A 30 14.32 -14.64 -0.07
C GLU A 30 13.02 -14.97 0.70
N LEU A 31 12.57 -14.11 1.61
CA LEU A 31 11.38 -14.39 2.43
C LEU A 31 10.05 -14.28 1.67
N PHE A 32 9.99 -13.45 0.61
CA PHE A 32 8.76 -13.21 -0.14
C PHE A 32 8.72 -13.87 -1.52
N VAL A 33 9.86 -13.99 -2.20
CA VAL A 33 9.95 -14.57 -3.55
C VAL A 33 9.78 -16.08 -3.53
N GLU A 34 10.26 -16.77 -2.48
CA GLU A 34 10.06 -18.22 -2.33
C GLU A 34 8.61 -18.58 -2.01
N GLN A 35 7.92 -17.81 -1.16
CA GLN A 35 6.56 -18.15 -0.72
C GLN A 35 5.46 -17.62 -1.65
N SER A 36 5.69 -16.52 -2.38
CA SER A 36 4.70 -15.95 -3.30
C SER A 36 4.97 -16.27 -4.78
N GLY A 37 6.04 -17.01 -5.09
CA GLY A 37 6.41 -17.43 -6.45
C GLY A 37 6.76 -16.25 -7.35
N LYS A 38 7.97 -15.68 -7.23
CA LYS A 38 8.49 -14.60 -8.11
C LYS A 38 7.68 -13.29 -8.20
N PHE A 39 6.55 -13.15 -7.51
CA PHE A 39 5.77 -11.91 -7.50
C PHE A 39 6.37 -10.90 -6.51
N GLU A 40 7.05 -9.87 -7.02
CA GLU A 40 7.39 -8.68 -6.23
C GLU A 40 6.10 -7.86 -6.02
N ILE A 41 5.52 -7.94 -4.81
CA ILE A 41 4.23 -7.31 -4.47
C ILE A 41 4.25 -5.78 -4.69
N PHE A 42 5.37 -5.11 -4.39
CA PHE A 42 5.53 -3.66 -4.62
C PHE A 42 6.84 -3.23 -5.30
N GLY A 43 7.93 -4.00 -5.25
CA GLY A 43 9.17 -3.75 -6.01
C GLY A 43 9.55 -2.26 -6.20
N ASN A 44 9.88 -1.88 -7.43
CA ASN A 44 10.10 -0.48 -7.82
C ASN A 44 8.81 0.34 -7.98
N PHE A 45 7.68 -0.32 -8.25
CA PHE A 45 6.39 0.35 -8.46
C PHE A 45 5.86 1.02 -7.18
N GLY A 46 6.18 0.48 -6.02
CA GLY A 46 5.77 1.04 -4.74
C GLY A 46 6.50 2.34 -4.40
N PHE A 47 7.77 2.51 -4.81
CA PHE A 47 8.44 3.82 -4.73
C PHE A 47 7.76 4.86 -5.62
N LEU A 48 7.36 4.47 -6.83
CA LEU A 48 6.58 5.30 -7.75
C LEU A 48 5.24 5.73 -7.15
N LEU A 49 4.55 4.82 -6.45
CA LEU A 49 3.32 5.12 -5.73
C LEU A 49 3.53 6.12 -4.59
N VAL A 50 4.61 5.97 -3.82
CA VAL A 50 4.96 6.90 -2.73
C VAL A 50 5.21 8.29 -3.28
N ILE A 51 5.98 8.40 -4.36
CA ILE A 51 6.21 9.69 -5.05
C ILE A 51 4.89 10.26 -5.54
N GLY A 52 4.05 9.46 -6.20
CA GLY A 52 2.74 9.90 -6.69
C GLY A 52 1.80 10.36 -5.57
N LEU A 53 1.82 9.70 -4.40
CA LEU A 53 1.03 10.08 -3.21
C LEU A 53 1.51 11.40 -2.62
N LEU A 54 2.83 11.61 -2.55
CA LEU A 54 3.43 12.84 -2.05
C LEU A 54 3.24 14.02 -3.02
N TRP A 55 3.36 13.77 -4.32
CA TRP A 55 3.04 14.72 -5.39
C TRP A 55 1.53 14.92 -5.55
N ARG A 56 0.72 14.07 -4.91
CA ARG A 56 -0.74 14.06 -4.98
C ARG A 56 -1.25 13.96 -6.42
N TRP A 57 -0.79 13.02 -7.22
CA TRP A 57 -1.37 12.85 -8.56
C TRP A 57 -2.87 12.54 -8.48
N ARG A 58 -3.68 13.17 -9.35
CA ARG A 58 -5.15 13.08 -9.35
C ARG A 58 -5.69 11.65 -9.28
N HIS A 59 -5.03 10.72 -9.96
CA HIS A 59 -5.45 9.32 -10.04
C HIS A 59 -4.70 8.39 -9.08
N ILE A 60 -3.76 8.89 -8.27
CA ILE A 60 -2.90 8.03 -7.46
C ILE A 60 -3.68 7.26 -6.40
N GLY A 61 -4.73 7.86 -5.83
CA GLY A 61 -5.59 7.18 -4.86
C GLY A 61 -6.23 5.92 -5.43
N ASN A 62 -6.74 6.00 -6.66
CA ASN A 62 -7.32 4.84 -7.35
C ASN A 62 -6.25 3.81 -7.72
N VAL A 63 -5.08 4.24 -8.21
CA VAL A 63 -3.99 3.31 -8.55
C VAL A 63 -3.51 2.57 -7.29
N VAL A 64 -3.32 3.27 -6.17
CA VAL A 64 -2.95 2.68 -4.88
C VAL A 64 -4.03 1.71 -4.40
N SER A 65 -5.31 2.07 -4.50
CA SER A 65 -6.43 1.20 -4.13
C SER A 65 -6.44 -0.11 -4.93
N ILE A 66 -6.28 -0.02 -6.26
CA ILE A 66 -6.23 -1.20 -7.14
C ILE A 66 -5.01 -2.07 -6.80
N LEU A 67 -3.83 -1.46 -6.62
CA LEU A 67 -2.61 -2.20 -6.31
C LEU A 67 -2.67 -2.88 -4.93
N THR A 68 -3.20 -2.18 -3.93
CA THR A 68 -3.38 -2.74 -2.59
C THR A 68 -4.40 -3.89 -2.59
N MET A 69 -5.48 -3.79 -3.37
CA MET A 69 -6.43 -4.89 -3.56
C MET A 69 -5.78 -6.10 -4.25
N LEU A 70 -5.00 -5.86 -5.31
CA LEU A 70 -4.26 -6.92 -6.00
C LEU A 70 -3.28 -7.63 -5.06
N SER A 71 -2.56 -6.85 -4.24
CA SER A 71 -1.60 -7.35 -3.26
C SER A 71 -2.27 -8.21 -2.19
N ILE A 72 -3.43 -7.80 -1.68
CA ILE A 72 -4.22 -8.60 -0.72
C ILE A 72 -4.61 -9.94 -1.37
N LEU A 73 -5.04 -9.94 -2.63
CA LEU A 73 -5.39 -11.16 -3.35
C LEU A 73 -4.19 -12.10 -3.52
N THR A 74 -3.02 -11.56 -3.88
CA THR A 74 -1.77 -12.33 -3.99
C THR A 74 -1.39 -12.96 -2.65
N ILE A 75 -1.50 -12.20 -1.55
CA ILE A 75 -1.25 -12.73 -0.20
C ILE A 75 -2.26 -13.83 0.12
N LEU A 76 -3.55 -13.64 -0.18
CA LEU A 76 -4.59 -14.65 0.06
C LEU A 76 -4.32 -15.96 -0.70
N MET A 77 -3.92 -15.87 -1.97
CA MET A 77 -3.55 -17.03 -2.79
C MET A 77 -2.30 -17.72 -2.24
N SER A 78 -1.30 -16.95 -1.84
CA SER A 78 -0.09 -17.48 -1.20
C SER A 78 -0.41 -18.17 0.12
N LEU A 79 -1.35 -17.65 0.93
CA LEU A 79 -1.83 -18.30 2.16
C LEU A 79 -2.53 -19.64 1.91
N ILE A 80 -3.27 -19.77 0.81
CA ILE A 80 -3.96 -21.03 0.44
C ILE A 80 -2.95 -22.08 -0.05
N MET A 81 -1.92 -21.65 -0.79
CA MET A 81 -0.86 -22.54 -1.29
C MET A 81 0.18 -22.90 -0.22
N ALA A 82 0.51 -21.97 0.67
CA ALA A 82 1.52 -22.17 1.70
C ALA A 82 0.94 -22.96 2.88
N LYS A 83 1.57 -24.10 3.19
CA LYS A 83 1.19 -24.96 4.31
C LYS A 83 1.42 -24.31 5.69
N SER A 84 2.16 -23.20 5.74
CA SER A 84 2.48 -22.44 6.95
C SER A 84 2.52 -20.94 6.67
N ILE A 85 1.86 -20.16 7.52
CA ILE A 85 1.82 -18.70 7.41
C ILE A 85 2.97 -18.10 8.21
N SER A 86 3.88 -17.38 7.56
CA SER A 86 4.90 -16.60 8.28
C SER A 86 4.26 -15.35 8.88
N ILE A 87 4.72 -14.97 10.07
CA ILE A 87 4.25 -13.76 10.80
C ILE A 87 4.40 -12.49 9.93
N ALA A 88 5.37 -12.50 9.01
CA ALA A 88 5.61 -11.40 8.07
C ALA A 88 4.43 -11.18 7.11
N PHE A 89 3.73 -12.24 6.67
CA PHE A 89 2.54 -12.12 5.82
C PHE A 89 1.35 -11.52 6.57
N PHE A 90 1.20 -11.83 7.86
CA PHE A 90 0.18 -11.20 8.70
C PHE A 90 0.43 -9.70 8.88
N ILE A 91 1.67 -9.30 9.18
CA ILE A 91 2.06 -7.90 9.33
C ILE A 91 1.80 -7.14 8.02
N LEU A 92 2.15 -7.73 6.89
CA LEU A 92 1.86 -7.17 5.57
C LEU A 92 0.37 -6.99 5.31
N LEU A 93 -0.42 -8.03 5.57
CA LEU A 93 -1.86 -8.00 5.36
C LEU A 93 -2.50 -6.88 6.17
N ILE A 94 -2.12 -6.74 7.45
CA ILE A 94 -2.61 -5.66 8.33
C ILE A 94 -2.22 -4.29 7.77
N GLY A 95 -0.95 -4.09 7.39
CA GLY A 95 -0.48 -2.83 6.80
C GLY A 95 -1.24 -2.47 5.52
N LEU A 96 -1.44 -3.46 4.64
CA LEU A 96 -2.20 -3.30 3.40
C LEU A 96 -3.68 -2.99 3.64
N SER A 97 -4.33 -3.65 4.61
CA SER A 97 -5.71 -3.35 4.99
C SER A 97 -5.86 -1.93 5.54
N ILE A 98 -4.91 -1.47 6.35
CA ILE A 98 -4.88 -0.09 6.88
C ILE A 98 -4.72 0.89 5.71
N ALA A 99 -3.76 0.66 4.81
CA ALA A 99 -3.54 1.50 3.64
C ALA A 99 -4.76 1.55 2.71
N PHE A 100 -5.42 0.41 2.47
CA PHE A 100 -6.63 0.32 1.66
C PHE A 100 -7.80 1.08 2.30
N TYR A 101 -8.01 0.93 3.61
CA TYR A 101 -9.04 1.65 4.35
C TYR A 101 -8.82 3.16 4.32
N LEU A 102 -7.59 3.60 4.60
CA LEU A 102 -7.22 5.01 4.56
C LEU A 102 -7.35 5.61 3.16
N THR A 103 -7.08 4.85 2.10
CA THR A 103 -7.14 5.37 0.74
C THR A 103 -8.58 5.45 0.20
N ASN A 104 -9.43 4.45 0.49
CA ASN A 104 -10.81 4.39 -0.05
C ASN A 104 -11.87 5.02 0.85
N PHE A 105 -11.79 4.79 2.17
CA PHE A 105 -12.86 5.15 3.10
C PHE A 105 -12.57 6.43 3.89
N SER A 106 -11.31 6.83 4.01
CA SER A 106 -10.96 8.06 4.73
C SER A 106 -11.28 9.30 3.90
N LYS A 107 -12.42 9.93 4.22
CA LYS A 107 -12.83 11.24 3.71
C LYS A 107 -11.68 12.28 3.70
N PRO A 108 -10.87 12.46 4.76
CA PRO A 108 -9.80 13.45 4.73
C PRO A 108 -8.68 13.13 3.73
N VAL A 109 -8.32 11.85 3.53
CA VAL A 109 -7.32 11.42 2.54
C VAL A 109 -7.84 11.64 1.12
N ASN A 110 -9.09 11.23 0.87
CA ASN A 110 -9.73 11.42 -0.43
C ASN A 110 -9.84 12.91 -0.77
N ILE A 111 -10.34 13.74 0.16
CA ILE A 111 -10.39 15.20 -0.01
C ILE A 111 -8.98 15.77 -0.26
N TYR A 112 -7.95 15.33 0.46
CA TYR A 112 -6.59 15.85 0.29
C TYR A 112 -5.99 15.51 -1.08
N LEU A 113 -6.25 14.32 -1.59
CA LEU A 113 -5.79 13.88 -2.92
C LEU A 113 -6.60 14.53 -4.06
N ASN A 114 -7.89 14.78 -3.85
CA ASN A 114 -8.79 15.33 -4.88
C ASN A 114 -8.81 16.87 -4.90
N LYS A 115 -8.33 17.57 -3.86
CA LYS A 115 -8.34 19.03 -3.73
C LYS A 115 -7.22 19.73 -4.53
N ILE A 116 -6.84 19.21 -5.70
CA ILE A 116 -5.92 19.90 -6.62
C ILE A 116 -6.69 20.71 -7.67
N GLU A 117 -8.02 20.57 -7.70
CA GLU A 117 -8.89 21.49 -8.44
C GLU A 117 -9.38 22.58 -7.48
N GLY A 118 -8.66 23.71 -7.49
CA GLY A 118 -8.98 24.94 -6.77
C GLY A 118 -8.03 26.03 -7.21
#